data_AF-K1SA35-F1
#
_entry.id   AF-K1SA35-F1
#
_cell.length_a   1.000
_cell.length_b   1.000
_cell.length_c   1.000
_cell.angle_alpha   90.00
_cell.angle_beta   90.00
_cell.angle_gamma   90.00
#
_symmetry.space_group_name_H-M   'P 1'
#
loop_
_entity.id
_entity.type
_entity.pdbx_description
1 polymer ?
#
loop_
_entity_poly.entity_id
_entity_poly.type
_entity_poly.pdbx_seq_one_letter_code
_entity_poly.pdbx_strand_id
1 'polypeptide(L)'
;MDTVLTDELIKEGLVRDTVRQCQLIRKEAGYEVEQRVKMAIESLDTAVIGALKEKTEYIKSELLADELILGGTLSDADLTKEVEIGDGKVKLAVAKA
;
A
#
# COMPACT_ATOMS: atom_id res chain seq x y z
N MET A 1 23.99 13.28 15.28
CA MET A 1 23.00 13.91 14.39
C MET A 1 22.51 12.80 13.46
N ASP A 2 21.71 11.87 14.00
CA ASP A 2 21.45 10.56 13.37
C ASP A 2 19.95 10.27 13.19
N THR A 3 19.11 11.22 13.61
CA THR A 3 17.64 11.08 13.60
C THR A 3 17.06 11.08 12.19
N VAL A 4 17.62 11.88 11.28
CA VAL A 4 17.11 12.00 9.90
C VAL A 4 17.22 10.69 9.13
N LEU A 5 18.35 9.99 9.25
CA LEU A 5 18.57 8.70 8.59
C LEU A 5 17.63 7.62 9.14
N THR A 6 17.31 7.70 10.43
CA THR A 6 16.42 6.75 11.11
C THR A 6 14.97 6.90 10.63
N ASP A 7 14.50 8.14 10.48
CA ASP A 7 13.14 8.41 10.00
C ASP A 7 12.95 7.96 8.54
N GLU A 8 13.96 8.16 7.68
CA GLU A 8 13.92 7.67 6.28
C GLU A 8 13.87 6.15 6.21
N LEU A 9 14.68 5.45 7.03
CA LEU A 9 14.68 3.99 7.11
C LEU A 9 13.34 3.43 7.57
N ILE A 10 12.68 4.07 8.55
CA ILE A 10 11.34 3.69 9.01
C ILE A 10 10.34 3.83 7.85
N LYS A 11 10.32 4.99 7.17
CA LYS A 11 9.42 5.22 6.04
C LYS A 11 9.64 4.21 4.91
N GLU A 12 10.89 3.91 4.59
CA GLU A 12 11.23 2.90 3.58
C GLU A 12 10.71 1.51 3.99
N GLY A 13 10.85 1.14 5.27
CA GLY A 13 10.29 -0.08 5.84
C GLY A 13 8.76 -0.16 5.67
N LEU A 14 8.05 0.91 6.03
CA LEU A 14 6.59 0.99 5.89
C LEU A 14 6.14 0.85 4.43
N VAL A 15 6.83 1.50 3.50
CA VAL A 15 6.54 1.41 2.07
C VAL A 15 6.78 -0.01 1.55
N ARG A 16 7.91 -0.63 1.88
CA ARG A 16 8.24 -1.99 1.45
C ARG A 16 7.24 -3.01 1.96
N ASP A 17 6.87 -2.92 3.24
CA ASP A 17 5.92 -3.85 3.82
C ASP A 17 4.51 -3.66 3.25
N THR A 18 4.11 -2.42 2.98
CA THR A 18 2.86 -2.13 2.27
C THR A 18 2.83 -2.74 0.88
N VAL A 19 3.88 -2.56 0.07
CA VAL A 19 3.98 -3.18 -1.26
C VAL A 19 3.86 -4.70 -1.16
N ARG A 20 4.54 -5.32 -0.19
CA ARG A 20 4.46 -6.76 0.07
C ARG A 20 3.03 -7.20 0.36
N GLN A 21 2.32 -6.51 1.25
CA GLN A 21 0.92 -6.84 1.60
C GLN A 21 -0.02 -6.64 0.40
N CYS A 22 0.20 -5.59 -0.41
CA CYS A 22 -0.52 -5.36 -1.65
C CYS A 22 -0.30 -6.49 -2.68
N GLN A 23 0.91 -7.02 -2.80
CA GLN A 23 1.17 -8.18 -3.67
C GLN A 23 0.49 -9.45 -3.15
N LEU A 24 0.45 -9.66 -1.82
CA LEU A 24 -0.24 -10.79 -1.21
C LEU A 24 -1.76 -10.73 -1.45
N ILE A 25 -2.41 -9.58 -1.23
CA ILE A 25 -3.85 -9.44 -1.48
C ILE A 25 -4.19 -9.61 -2.97
N ARG A 26 -3.33 -9.17 -3.90
CA ARG A 26 -3.48 -9.45 -5.35
C ARG A 26 -3.50 -10.96 -5.63
N LYS A 27 -2.56 -11.69 -5.03
CA LYS A 27 -2.49 -13.15 -5.18
C LYS A 27 -3.71 -13.84 -4.57
N GLU A 28 -4.19 -13.38 -3.40
CA GLU A 28 -5.40 -13.90 -2.75
C GLU A 28 -6.67 -13.61 -3.57
N ALA A 29 -6.73 -12.47 -4.24
CA ALA A 29 -7.79 -12.14 -5.21
C ALA A 29 -7.68 -12.95 -6.53
N GLY A 30 -6.63 -13.77 -6.69
CA GLY A 30 -6.41 -14.59 -7.87
C GLY A 30 -5.88 -13.82 -9.08
N TYR A 31 -5.15 -12.73 -8.86
CA TYR A 31 -4.63 -11.88 -9.95
C TYR A 31 -3.26 -12.34 -10.40
N GLU A 32 -3.03 -12.21 -11.71
CA GLU A 32 -1.71 -12.44 -12.30
C GLU A 32 -0.76 -11.28 -11.99
N VAL A 33 0.54 -11.56 -11.94
CA VAL A 33 1.58 -10.58 -11.56
C VAL A 33 1.60 -9.38 -12.52
N GLU A 34 1.34 -9.61 -13.80
CA GLU A 34 1.33 -8.60 -14.87
C GLU A 34 0.01 -7.82 -14.97
N GLN A 35 -1.01 -8.23 -14.20
CA GLN A 35 -2.34 -7.63 -14.28
C GLN A 35 -2.33 -6.25 -13.64
N ARG A 36 -2.86 -5.26 -14.36
CA ARG A 36 -3.08 -3.92 -13.84
C ARG A 36 -4.24 -3.88 -12.86
N VAL A 37 -4.08 -3.05 -11.82
CA VAL A 37 -5.02 -3.00 -10.70
C VAL A 37 -5.33 -1.56 -10.28
N LYS A 38 -6.42 -1.40 -9.53
CA LYS A 38 -6.66 -0.24 -8.68
C LYS A 38 -6.47 -0.68 -7.24
N MET A 39 -5.83 0.17 -6.44
CA MET A 39 -5.58 -0.10 -5.02
C MET A 39 -6.09 1.05 -4.17
N ALA A 40 -6.70 0.72 -3.03
CA ALA A 40 -6.92 1.69 -1.96
C ALA A 40 -6.25 1.21 -0.67
N ILE A 41 -5.65 2.15 0.04
CA ILE A 41 -4.91 1.92 1.28
C ILE A 41 -5.44 2.92 2.30
N GLU A 42 -6.18 2.41 3.28
CA GLU A 42 -6.76 3.20 4.36
C GLU A 42 -6.01 2.88 5.66
N SER A 43 -5.60 3.92 6.39
CA SER A 43 -5.02 3.77 7.72
C SER A 43 -5.30 5.03 8.55
N LEU A 44 -5.52 4.83 9.85
CA LEU A 44 -5.61 5.92 10.83
C LEU A 44 -4.22 6.44 11.22
N ASP A 45 -3.15 5.70 10.90
CA ASP A 45 -1.79 6.11 11.18
C ASP A 45 -1.28 7.08 10.10
N THR A 46 -1.03 8.32 10.51
CA THR A 46 -0.56 9.38 9.63
C THR A 46 0.88 9.17 9.19
N ALA A 47 1.70 8.44 9.95
CA ALA A 47 3.07 8.09 9.56
C ALA A 47 3.06 7.10 8.40
N VAL A 48 2.18 6.10 8.44
CA VAL A 48 1.98 5.16 7.32
C VAL A 48 1.53 5.92 6.07
N ILE A 49 0.42 6.68 6.16
CA ILE A 49 -0.08 7.43 5.01
C ILE A 49 0.94 8.45 4.48
N GLY A 50 1.71 9.09 5.37
CA GLY A 50 2.79 10.01 5.00
C GLY A 50 3.91 9.33 4.22
N ALA A 51 4.40 8.19 4.71
CA ALA A 51 5.44 7.40 4.04
C ALA A 51 4.98 6.94 2.64
N LEU A 52 3.74 6.47 2.53
CA LEU A 52 3.18 6.03 1.26
C LEU A 52 3.00 7.18 0.28
N LYS A 53 2.55 8.35 0.74
CA LYS A 53 2.41 9.55 -0.10
C LYS A 53 3.75 9.94 -0.74
N GLU A 54 4.83 9.92 0.03
CA GLU A 54 6.18 10.25 -0.47
C GLU A 54 6.70 9.27 -1.54
N LYS A 55 6.18 8.02 -1.56
CA LYS A 55 6.60 6.96 -2.50
C LYS A 55 5.46 6.47 -3.40
N THR A 56 4.42 7.28 -3.61
CA THR A 56 3.22 6.90 -4.37
C THR A 56 3.54 6.32 -5.75
N GLU A 57 4.38 7.01 -6.54
CA GLU A 57 4.73 6.58 -7.89
C GLU A 57 5.55 5.29 -7.92
N TYR A 58 6.44 5.12 -6.94
CA TYR A 58 7.18 3.87 -6.77
C TYR A 58 6.22 2.71 -6.45
N ILE A 59 5.29 2.91 -5.50
CA ILE A 59 4.31 1.89 -5.12
C ILE A 59 3.43 1.50 -6.31
N LYS A 60 2.95 2.49 -7.09
CA LYS A 60 2.16 2.22 -8.30
C LYS A 60 2.94 1.39 -9.32
N SER A 61 4.21 1.73 -9.56
CA SER A 61 5.07 0.98 -10.46
C SER A 61 5.25 -0.46 -10.01
N GLU A 62 5.58 -0.69 -8.73
CA GLU A 62 5.77 -2.03 -8.16
C GLU A 62 4.48 -2.88 -8.19
N LEU A 63 3.31 -2.25 -8.12
CA LEU A 63 2.02 -2.93 -8.10
C LEU A 63 1.33 -3.01 -9.46
N LEU A 64 1.89 -2.39 -10.50
CA LEU A 64 1.20 -2.14 -11.77
C LEU A 64 -0.18 -1.49 -11.55
N ALA A 65 -0.25 -0.56 -10.59
CA ALA A 65 -1.49 0.08 -10.20
C ALA A 65 -1.76 1.32 -11.05
N ASP A 66 -2.83 1.31 -11.82
CA ASP A 66 -3.29 2.48 -12.59
C ASP A 66 -3.85 3.55 -11.64
N GLU A 67 -4.41 3.12 -10.51
CA GLU A 67 -4.93 4.00 -9.48
C GLU A 67 -4.47 3.53 -8.08
N LEU A 68 -4.05 4.50 -7.26
CA LEU A 68 -3.70 4.28 -5.86
C LEU A 68 -4.34 5.38 -5.01
N ILE A 69 -5.33 5.00 -4.20
CA ILE A 69 -6.04 5.89 -3.28
C ILE A 69 -5.45 5.71 -1.88
N LEU A 70 -4.92 6.79 -1.30
CA LEU A 70 -4.37 6.78 0.07
C LEU A 70 -5.34 7.49 1.03
N GLY A 71 -5.79 6.81 2.08
CA GLY A 71 -6.77 7.31 3.04
C GLY A 71 -8.22 7.23 2.57
N GLY A 72 -8.53 6.33 1.63
CA GLY A 72 -9.88 6.15 1.09
C GLY A 72 -10.17 4.68 0.76
N THR A 73 -11.30 4.44 0.10
CA THR A 73 -11.77 3.09 -0.23
C THR A 73 -12.10 2.97 -1.73
N LEU A 74 -12.03 1.75 -2.28
CA LEU A 74 -12.58 1.43 -3.59
C LEU A 74 -14.01 0.92 -3.43
N SER A 75 -14.96 1.53 -4.16
CA SER A 75 -16.36 1.10 -4.13
C SER A 75 -16.61 -0.20 -4.89
N ASP A 76 -15.74 -0.51 -5.85
CA ASP A 76 -15.71 -1.69 -6.72
C ASP A 76 -14.60 -2.67 -6.31
N ALA A 77 -14.18 -2.65 -5.04
CA ALA A 77 -13.15 -3.56 -4.53
C ALA A 77 -13.57 -5.02 -4.66
N ASP A 78 -12.77 -5.82 -5.38
CA ASP A 78 -12.94 -7.26 -5.50
C ASP A 78 -12.54 -7.99 -4.20
N LEU A 79 -11.52 -7.48 -3.52
CA LEU A 79 -11.10 -7.99 -2.20
C LEU A 79 -10.65 -6.83 -1.30
N THR A 80 -11.04 -6.91 -0.02
CA THR A 80 -10.58 -5.99 1.03
C THR A 80 -10.04 -6.78 2.21
N LYS A 81 -8.92 -6.35 2.78
CA LYS A 81 -8.25 -7.02 3.89
C LYS A 81 -7.59 -6.03 4.84
N GLU A 82 -7.70 -6.27 6.14
CA GLU A 82 -6.95 -5.54 7.16
C GLU A 82 -5.65 -6.29 7.47
N VAL A 83 -4.54 -5.55 7.49
CA VAL A 83 -3.19 -6.05 7.78
C VAL A 83 -2.50 -5.11 8.76
N GLU A 84 -1.49 -5.62 9.44
CA GLU A 84 -0.59 -4.83 10.27
C GLU A 84 0.67 -4.49 9.45
N ILE A 85 1.02 -3.21 9.43
CA ILE A 85 2.21 -2.67 8.76
C ILE A 85 2.90 -1.73 9.75
N GLY A 86 4.12 -2.09 10.16
CA GLY A 86 4.74 -1.46 11.34
C GLY A 86 3.88 -1.65 12.58
N ASP A 87 3.63 -0.57 13.32
CA ASP A 87 2.73 -0.56 14.48
C ASP A 87 1.28 -0.14 14.12
N GLY A 88 1.02 0.12 12.83
CA GLY A 88 -0.24 0.65 12.32
C GLY A 88 -1.12 -0.42 11.68
N LYS A 89 -2.44 -0.28 11.88
CA LYS A 89 -3.45 -1.04 11.12
C LYS A 89 -3.71 -0.38 9.78
N VAL A 90 -3.70 -1.20 8.73
CA VAL A 90 -3.89 -0.76 7.35
C VAL A 90 -4.91 -1.66 6.67
N LYS A 91 -5.92 -1.04 6.09
CA LYS A 91 -6.93 -1.72 5.28
C LYS A 91 -6.60 -1.52 3.82
N LEU A 92 -6.39 -2.63 3.14
CA LEU A 92 -6.07 -2.72 1.72
C LEU A 92 -7.32 -3.15 0.96
N ALA A 93 -7.58 -2.50 -0.16
CA ALA A 93 -8.59 -2.92 -1.12
C ALA A 93 -7.95 -2.98 -2.51
N VAL A 94 -8.33 -4.00 -3.28
CA VAL A 94 -7.85 -4.22 -4.65
C VAL A 94 -9.04 -4.43 -5.58
N ALA A 95 -8.98 -3.82 -6.75
CA ALA A 95 -9.89 -4.03 -7.86
C ALA A 95 -9.12 -4.18 -9.18
N LYS A 96 -9.74 -4.79 -10.19
CA LYS A 96 -9.17 -4.77 -11.55
C LYS A 96 -9.23 -3.35 -12.14
N ALA A 97 -8.19 -2.96 -12.87
CA ALA A 97 -8.17 -1.69 -13.60
C ALA A 97 -9.18 -1.67 -14.75
#